data_AF-A0A833T241-F1
#
_entry.id   AF-A0A833T241-F1
#
_cell.length_a   1.000
_cell.length_b   1.000
_cell.length_c   1.000
_cell.angle_alpha   90.00
_cell.angle_beta   90.00
_cell.angle_gamma   90.00
#
_symmetry.space_group_name_H-M   'P 1'
#
loop_
_entity.id
_entity.type
_entity.pdbx_description
1 polymer ?
#
loop_
_entity_poly.entity_id
_entity_poly.type
_entity_poly.pdbx_seq_one_letter_code
_entity_poly.pdbx_strand_id
1 'polypeptide(L)'
;MASNGLRCFRSLWGSPTALKLASDSTAGSTGSYAQHLLAHIRRQGFDGIEASLGDLKALGGTDVVLPLLAENKLELIVGVYSGWVDYEPQNLSQQFEGVEAHVKRFREQLETVSSFSQRPVHINAHSGSDHWVNRGSS
;
A
#
# COMPACT_ATOMS: atom_id res chain seq x y z
N MET A 1 13.14 -4.57 25.81
CA MET A 1 14.42 -4.89 25.14
C MET A 1 14.10 -5.14 23.68
N ALA A 2 14.55 -4.27 22.78
CA ALA A 2 14.45 -4.57 21.35
C ALA A 2 15.38 -5.76 21.07
N SER A 3 14.83 -6.88 20.61
CA SER A 3 15.66 -7.96 20.11
C SER A 3 16.40 -7.44 18.87
N ASN A 4 17.72 -7.55 18.82
CA ASN A 4 18.57 -7.26 17.64
C ASN A 4 18.31 -8.25 16.47
N GLY A 5 17.07 -8.71 16.31
CA GLY A 5 16.65 -9.64 15.27
C GLY A 5 16.19 -8.87 14.03
N LEU A 6 16.38 -9.48 12.86
CA LEU A 6 15.80 -9.01 11.62
C LEU A 6 14.27 -9.00 11.76
N ARG A 7 13.65 -7.85 11.48
CA ARG A 7 12.19 -7.75 11.44
C ARG A 7 11.68 -8.15 10.07
N CYS A 8 10.66 -8.99 10.04
CA CYS A 8 10.09 -9.55 8.82
C CYS A 8 8.70 -8.95 8.56
N PHE A 9 8.52 -8.37 7.37
CA PHE A 9 7.26 -7.78 6.94
C PHE A 9 6.66 -8.60 5.81
N ARG A 10 5.35 -8.86 5.87
CA ARG A 10 4.64 -9.50 4.76
C ARG A 10 4.20 -8.45 3.76
N SER A 11 4.76 -8.47 2.55
CA SER A 11 4.26 -7.65 1.45
C SER A 11 2.86 -8.13 1.04
N LEU A 12 1.92 -7.21 0.97
CA LEU A 12 0.58 -7.46 0.44
C LEU A 12 0.52 -7.33 -1.08
N TRP A 13 1.56 -6.77 -1.69
CA TRP A 13 1.66 -6.65 -3.14
C TRP A 13 1.65 -8.02 -3.83
N GLY A 14 0.90 -8.13 -4.92
CA GLY A 14 0.77 -9.37 -5.71
C GLY A 14 0.17 -10.56 -4.96
N SER A 15 -0.27 -10.38 -3.70
CA SER A 15 -0.90 -11.46 -2.96
C SER A 15 -2.29 -11.72 -3.58
N PRO A 16 -2.63 -12.98 -3.93
CA PRO A 16 -3.90 -13.35 -4.59
C PRO A 16 -5.17 -12.88 -3.87
N THR A 17 -5.01 -12.39 -2.65
CA THR A 17 -6.05 -11.82 -1.82
C THR A 17 -6.47 -10.42 -2.29
N ALA A 18 -5.58 -9.48 -2.64
CA ALA A 18 -5.96 -8.09 -2.97
C ALA A 18 -6.96 -7.96 -4.13
N LEU A 19 -6.80 -8.75 -5.20
CA LEU A 19 -7.70 -8.73 -6.37
C LEU A 19 -8.94 -9.61 -6.19
N LYS A 20 -8.85 -10.72 -5.43
CA LYS A 20 -10.05 -11.46 -5.00
C LYS A 20 -10.90 -10.67 -4.00
N LEU A 21 -10.28 -9.77 -3.22
CA LEU A 21 -10.92 -8.94 -2.19
C LEU A 21 -11.90 -7.91 -2.73
N ALA A 22 -11.63 -7.35 -3.92
CA ALA A 22 -12.55 -6.44 -4.61
C ALA A 22 -13.71 -7.17 -5.31
N SER A 23 -13.53 -8.46 -5.60
CA SER A 23 -14.49 -9.28 -6.34
C SER A 23 -15.54 -9.92 -5.41
N ASP A 24 -15.15 -10.30 -4.20
CA ASP A 24 -16.05 -10.88 -3.18
C ASP A 24 -16.77 -9.83 -2.29
N SER A 25 -16.54 -8.52 -2.52
CA SER A 25 -17.14 -7.45 -1.72
C SER A 25 -18.66 -7.24 -1.94
N THR A 26 -19.31 -8.08 -2.74
CA THR A 26 -20.78 -8.14 -2.82
C THR A 26 -21.43 -8.80 -1.60
N ALA A 27 -20.65 -9.20 -0.58
CA ALA A 27 -21.17 -9.77 0.67
C ALA A 27 -20.55 -9.15 1.94
N GLY A 28 -20.90 -7.89 2.23
CA GLY A 28 -21.18 -7.41 3.60
C GLY A 28 -20.12 -7.45 4.72
N SER A 29 -18.84 -7.80 4.51
CA SER A 29 -17.89 -7.87 5.64
C SER A 29 -16.40 -7.69 5.30
N THR A 30 -16.04 -6.57 4.69
CA THR A 30 -14.61 -6.18 4.50
C THR A 30 -13.85 -6.11 5.82
N GLY A 31 -14.50 -5.69 6.92
CA GLY A 31 -13.91 -5.64 8.26
C GLY A 31 -13.53 -7.01 8.83
N SER A 32 -14.37 -8.05 8.64
CA SER A 32 -14.03 -9.39 9.14
C SER A 32 -12.86 -10.02 8.38
N TYR A 33 -12.72 -9.70 7.10
CA TYR A 33 -11.61 -10.21 6.31
C TYR A 33 -10.27 -9.65 6.79
N ALA A 34 -10.17 -8.31 6.91
CA ALA A 34 -8.94 -7.66 7.34
C ALA A 34 -8.48 -8.19 8.70
N GLN A 35 -9.43 -8.41 9.62
CA GLN A 35 -9.17 -9.01 10.92
C GLN A 35 -8.58 -10.42 10.81
N HIS A 36 -9.18 -11.30 9.99
CA HIS A 36 -8.66 -12.66 9.81
C HIS A 36 -7.27 -12.69 9.15
N LEU A 37 -7.05 -11.83 8.15
CA LEU A 37 -5.76 -11.74 7.45
C LEU A 37 -4.65 -11.31 8.40
N LEU A 38 -4.84 -10.20 9.13
CA LEU A 38 -3.83 -9.67 10.02
C LEU A 38 -3.53 -10.62 11.19
N ALA A 39 -4.56 -11.26 11.74
CA ALA A 39 -4.36 -12.31 12.74
C ALA A 39 -3.58 -13.51 12.19
N HIS A 40 -3.83 -13.90 10.92
CA HIS A 40 -3.08 -14.97 10.27
C HIS A 40 -1.61 -14.60 10.04
N ILE A 41 -1.33 -13.39 9.54
CA ILE A 41 0.03 -12.87 9.34
C ILE A 41 0.79 -12.85 10.66
N ARG A 42 0.16 -12.40 11.75
CA ARG A 42 0.78 -12.43 13.08
C ARG A 42 1.12 -13.86 13.53
N ARG A 43 0.22 -14.83 13.32
CA ARG A 43 0.47 -16.25 13.64
C ARG A 43 1.61 -16.86 12.83
N GLN A 44 1.89 -16.34 11.64
CA GLN A 44 3.05 -16.75 10.83
C GLN A 44 4.39 -16.19 11.34
N GLY A 45 4.36 -15.31 12.34
CA GLY A 45 5.57 -14.75 12.95
C GLY A 45 6.09 -13.48 12.30
N PHE A 46 5.31 -12.82 11.44
CA PHE A 46 5.67 -11.51 10.90
C PHE A 46 5.53 -10.41 11.96
N ASP A 47 6.38 -9.38 11.84
CA ASP A 47 6.38 -8.18 12.67
C ASP A 47 5.45 -7.10 12.13
N GLY A 48 5.06 -7.20 10.85
CA GLY A 48 4.20 -6.23 10.22
C GLY A 48 3.84 -6.58 8.79
N ILE A 49 3.20 -5.61 8.13
CA ILE A 49 2.86 -5.67 6.71
C ILE A 49 3.53 -4.53 5.94
N GLU A 50 3.78 -4.78 4.66
CA GLU A 50 4.03 -3.72 3.68
C GLU A 50 2.82 -3.65 2.75
N ALA A 51 2.21 -2.46 2.65
CA ALA A 51 0.96 -2.27 1.92
C ALA A 51 0.93 -0.90 1.23
N SER A 52 0.37 -0.85 0.01
CA SER A 52 0.03 0.40 -0.67
C SER A 52 -1.21 1.05 -0.06
N LEU A 53 -1.43 2.34 -0.35
CA LEU A 53 -2.71 3.00 -0.04
C LEU A 53 -3.91 2.27 -0.66
N GLY A 54 -3.72 1.66 -1.84
CA GLY A 54 -4.72 0.83 -2.51
C GLY A 54 -5.04 -0.45 -1.74
N ASP A 55 -4.03 -1.14 -1.22
CA ASP A 55 -4.20 -2.33 -0.38
C ASP A 55 -4.97 -1.99 0.91
N LEU A 56 -4.61 -0.88 1.57
CA LEU A 56 -5.31 -0.42 2.76
C LEU A 56 -6.78 -0.10 2.46
N LYS A 57 -7.06 0.55 1.32
CA LYS A 57 -8.43 0.82 0.86
C LYS A 57 -9.21 -0.48 0.59
N ALA A 58 -8.60 -1.47 -0.05
CA ALA A 58 -9.22 -2.77 -0.31
C ALA A 58 -9.54 -3.56 0.98
N LEU A 59 -8.78 -3.32 2.06
CA LEU A 59 -9.02 -3.89 3.39
C LEU A 59 -10.05 -3.10 4.24
N GLY A 60 -10.71 -2.09 3.66
CA GLY A 60 -11.73 -1.29 4.36
C GLY A 60 -11.27 0.11 4.78
N GLY A 61 -10.07 0.54 4.37
CA GLY A 61 -9.53 1.86 4.64
C GLY A 61 -8.71 1.94 5.92
N THR A 62 -8.00 3.05 6.09
CA THR A 62 -7.06 3.27 7.21
C THR A 62 -7.74 3.25 8.57
N ASP A 63 -8.97 3.74 8.65
CA ASP A 63 -9.75 3.79 9.91
C ASP A 63 -10.09 2.39 10.44
N VAL A 64 -10.13 1.39 9.55
CA VAL A 64 -10.33 -0.02 9.91
C VAL A 64 -8.99 -0.73 10.10
N VAL A 65 -8.04 -0.52 9.19
CA VAL A 65 -6.79 -1.30 9.17
C VAL A 65 -5.83 -0.90 10.29
N LEU A 66 -5.68 0.40 10.59
CA LEU A 66 -4.71 0.86 11.60
C LEU A 66 -5.04 0.32 13.01
N PRO A 67 -6.30 0.36 13.49
CA PRO A 67 -6.66 -0.30 14.75
C PRO A 67 -6.38 -1.81 14.75
N LEU A 68 -6.70 -2.52 13.66
CA LEU A 68 -6.47 -3.97 13.58
C LEU A 68 -4.98 -4.32 13.60
N LEU A 69 -4.11 -3.48 13.02
CA LEU A 69 -2.66 -3.65 13.12
C LEU A 69 -2.19 -3.53 14.57
N ALA A 70 -2.68 -2.52 15.30
CA ALA A 70 -2.38 -2.35 16.71
C ALA A 70 -2.85 -3.54 17.56
N GLU A 71 -4.08 -4.02 17.34
CA GLU A 71 -4.65 -5.20 18.03
C GLU A 71 -3.79 -6.46 17.82
N ASN A 72 -3.27 -6.63 16.60
CA ASN A 72 -2.43 -7.78 16.24
C ASN A 72 -0.94 -7.57 16.52
N LYS A 73 -0.54 -6.42 17.09
CA LYS A 73 0.85 -6.03 17.32
C LYS A 73 1.70 -6.13 16.04
N LEU A 74 1.13 -5.69 14.92
CA LEU A 74 1.76 -5.60 13.62
C LEU A 74 2.08 -4.14 13.32
N GLU A 75 3.26 -3.92 12.75
CA GLU A 75 3.66 -2.61 12.25
C GLU A 75 3.36 -2.44 10.76
N LEU A 76 3.42 -1.20 10.28
CA LEU A 76 3.10 -0.85 8.89
C LEU A 76 4.29 -0.19 8.19
N ILE A 77 4.67 -0.75 7.06
CA ILE A 77 5.41 -0.05 6.00
C ILE A 77 4.39 0.35 4.93
N VAL A 78 4.32 1.64 4.60
CA VAL A 78 3.41 2.10 3.53
C VAL A 78 4.18 2.28 2.23
N GLY A 79 3.73 1.61 1.19
CA GLY A 79 4.15 1.86 -0.19
C GLY A 79 3.45 3.09 -0.76
N VAL A 80 4.22 4.07 -1.23
CA VAL A 80 3.74 5.23 -1.98
C VAL A 80 4.32 5.23 -3.39
N TYR A 81 3.50 5.61 -4.38
CA TYR A 81 3.80 5.41 -5.79
C TYR A 81 3.59 6.69 -6.59
N SER A 82 4.64 7.18 -7.24
CA SER A 82 4.49 8.33 -8.14
C SER A 82 4.00 7.94 -9.54
N GLY A 83 4.15 6.66 -9.95
CA GLY A 83 3.80 6.13 -11.28
C GLY A 83 3.26 4.69 -11.25
N TRP A 84 2.13 4.45 -10.58
CA TRP A 84 1.59 3.09 -10.43
C TRP A 84 1.11 2.46 -11.75
N VAL A 85 0.70 3.31 -12.68
CA VAL A 85 0.01 2.93 -13.90
C VAL A 85 0.88 2.11 -14.86
N ASP A 86 2.18 2.09 -14.61
CA ASP A 86 3.18 1.40 -15.43
C ASP A 86 3.18 -0.12 -15.25
N TYR A 87 2.52 -0.61 -14.20
CA TYR A 87 2.41 -2.05 -13.87
C TYR A 87 1.05 -2.66 -14.27
N GLU A 88 0.11 -1.85 -14.75
CA GLU A 88 -1.19 -2.31 -15.22
C GLU A 88 -1.27 -2.26 -16.76
N PRO A 89 -1.42 -3.40 -17.46
CA PRO A 89 -1.40 -3.44 -18.92
C PRO A 89 -2.45 -2.55 -19.60
N GLN A 90 -3.57 -2.28 -18.93
CA GLN A 90 -4.68 -1.46 -19.43
C GLN A 90 -4.35 0.05 -19.44
N ASN A 91 -3.26 0.41 -18.78
CA ASN A 91 -2.95 1.75 -18.30
C ASN A 91 -1.56 2.22 -18.75
N LEU A 92 -0.91 1.43 -19.62
CA LEU A 92 0.38 1.74 -20.24
C LEU A 92 0.42 3.12 -20.93
N SER A 93 -0.72 3.67 -21.38
CA SER A 93 -0.78 5.02 -21.95
C SER A 93 -0.51 6.13 -20.93
N GLN A 94 -0.64 5.86 -19.63
CA GLN A 94 -0.26 6.78 -18.55
C GLN A 94 1.24 6.70 -18.20
N GLN A 95 2.01 5.75 -18.78
CA GLN A 95 3.49 5.75 -18.75
C GLN A 95 4.10 7.00 -19.41
N PHE A 96 3.29 7.80 -20.11
CA PHE A 96 3.69 9.03 -20.77
C PHE A 96 3.29 10.29 -19.98
N GLU A 97 2.85 10.15 -18.73
CA GLU A 97 2.68 11.28 -17.84
C GLU A 97 4.01 12.03 -17.66
N GLY A 98 3.95 13.34 -17.43
CA GLY A 98 5.15 14.15 -17.20
C GLY A 98 5.62 14.09 -15.74
N VAL A 99 6.85 14.54 -15.51
CA VAL A 99 7.46 14.65 -14.17
C VAL A 99 6.54 15.37 -13.17
N GLU A 100 5.85 16.42 -13.60
CA GLU A 100 4.92 17.19 -12.75
C GLU A 100 3.76 16.35 -12.21
N ALA A 101 3.21 15.44 -13.03
CA ALA A 101 2.13 14.56 -12.62
C ALA A 101 2.59 13.55 -11.57
N HIS A 102 3.79 12.97 -11.74
CA HIS A 102 4.37 12.08 -10.74
C HIS A 102 4.69 12.80 -9.44
N VAL A 103 5.25 14.00 -9.48
CA VAL A 103 5.52 14.82 -8.28
C VAL A 103 4.21 15.15 -7.56
N LYS A 104 3.16 15.52 -8.29
CA LYS A 104 1.84 15.79 -7.72
C LYS A 104 1.27 14.55 -7.03
N ARG A 105 1.25 13.40 -7.71
CA ARG A 105 0.75 12.14 -7.15
C ARG A 105 1.55 11.71 -5.92
N PHE A 106 2.88 11.83 -5.98
CA PHE A 106 3.74 11.51 -4.86
C PHE A 106 3.43 12.36 -3.64
N ARG A 107 3.24 13.67 -3.83
CA ARG A 107 2.83 14.60 -2.77
C ARG A 107 1.49 14.21 -2.17
N GLU A 108 0.47 13.97 -2.99
CA GLU A 108 -0.87 13.59 -2.51
C GLU A 108 -0.84 12.30 -1.67
N GLN A 109 -0.04 11.31 -2.06
CA GLN A 109 0.12 10.08 -1.29
C GLN A 109 0.85 10.31 0.03
N LEU A 110 1.91 11.12 0.04
CA LEU A 110 2.61 11.48 1.28
C LEU A 110 1.72 12.27 2.24
N GLU A 111 0.93 13.21 1.72
CA GLU A 111 -0.06 13.97 2.51
C GLU A 111 -1.09 13.02 3.13
N THR A 112 -1.58 12.04 2.35
CA THR A 112 -2.49 11.01 2.86
C THR A 112 -1.84 10.17 3.98
N VAL A 113 -0.59 9.73 3.81
CA VAL A 113 0.13 8.99 4.86
C VAL A 113 0.38 9.85 6.10
N SER A 114 0.62 11.14 5.90
CA SER A 114 0.85 12.09 7.00
C SER A 114 -0.38 12.29 7.88
N SER A 115 -1.59 12.06 7.35
CA SER A 115 -2.85 12.18 8.09
C SER A 115 -3.25 10.92 8.85
N PHE A 116 -2.44 9.85 8.83
CA PHE A 116 -2.76 8.62 9.55
C PHE A 116 -2.77 8.85 11.06
N SER A 117 -3.78 8.28 11.74
CA SER A 117 -3.88 8.30 13.21
C SER A 117 -2.73 7.56 13.88
N GLN A 118 -2.16 6.56 13.19
CA GLN A 118 -0.95 5.84 13.59
C GLN A 118 0.10 5.94 12.49
N ARG A 119 1.28 6.44 12.85
CA ARG A 119 2.38 6.60 11.90
C ARG A 119 2.92 5.22 11.46
N PRO A 120 3.20 5.04 10.16
CA PRO A 120 3.95 3.86 9.72
C PRO A 120 5.39 3.94 10.22
N VAL A 121 6.03 2.78 10.33
CA VAL A 121 7.44 2.68 10.74
C VAL A 121 8.38 2.99 9.58
N HIS A 122 7.90 2.88 8.34
CA HIS A 122 8.63 3.26 7.15
C HIS A 122 7.66 3.64 6.02
N ILE A 123 8.11 4.52 5.12
CA ILE A 123 7.44 4.83 3.86
C ILE A 123 8.36 4.34 2.74
N ASN A 124 7.91 3.35 1.98
CA ASN A 124 8.63 2.84 0.81
C ASN A 124 8.14 3.58 -0.44
N ALA A 125 9.02 4.34 -1.08
CA ALA A 125 8.67 5.18 -2.23
C ALA A 125 9.10 4.52 -3.54
N HIS A 126 8.16 4.42 -4.48
CA HIS A 126 8.38 3.78 -5.78
C HIS A 126 8.04 4.73 -6.93
N SER A 127 8.93 4.85 -7.92
CA SER A 127 8.78 5.81 -9.02
C SER A 127 8.00 5.31 -10.24
N GLY A 128 7.78 3.99 -10.37
CA GLY A 128 7.23 3.43 -11.61
C GLY A 128 8.31 3.23 -12.67
N SER A 129 7.98 3.52 -13.92
CA SER A 129 8.89 3.64 -15.06
C SER A 129 9.37 5.08 -15.19
N ASP A 130 10.66 5.30 -15.01
CA ASP A 130 11.29 6.62 -15.17
C ASP A 130 11.59 6.96 -16.66
N HIS A 131 10.65 6.63 -17.56
CA HIS A 131 10.77 6.87 -19.00
C HIS A 131 9.93 8.05 -19.45
N TRP A 132 10.54 9.23 -19.47
CA TRP A 132 9.87 10.47 -19.87
C TRP A 132 10.09 10.75 -21.36
N VAL A 133 9.00 10.87 -22.12
CA VAL A 133 9.10 11.41 -23.48
C VAL A 133 9.35 12.91 -23.35
N ASN A 134 10.58 13.32 -23.66
CA ASN A 134 10.98 14.71 -23.70
C ASN A 134 10.20 15.40 -24.85
N ARG A 135 9.01 15.92 -24.57
CA ARG A 135 8.31 16.79 -25.52
C ARG A 135 9.05 18.12 -25.48
N GLY A 136 10.06 18.24 -26.34
CA GLY A 136 10.82 19.47 -26.51
C GLY A 136 9.88 20.66 -26.61
N SER A 137 10.22 21.71 -25.86
CA SER A 137 9.68 23.04 -25.97
C SER A 137 9.71 23.48 -27.43
N SER A 138 8.53 23.55 -28.05
CA SER A 138 8.28 24.25 -29.31
C SER A 138 7.81 25.66 -29.02
#